data_AF-A0AAU8FTH2-F1
#
_entry.id   AF-A0AAU8FTH2-F1
#
_cell.length_a   1.000
_cell.length_b   1.000
_cell.length_c   1.000
_cell.angle_alpha   90.00
_cell.angle_beta   90.00
_cell.angle_gamma   90.00
#
_symmetry.space_group_name_H-M   'P 1'
#
loop_
_entity.id
_entity.type
_entity.pdbx_description
1 polymer ?
#
loop_
_entity_poly.entity_id
_entity_poly.type
_entity_poly.pdbx_seq_one_letter_code
_entity_poly.pdbx_strand_id
1 'polypeptide(L)'
;MNLKYFSLLWICLSGHFITNTFAQNYSSDVTATDAVGRRLPDREQAGDLKKGKFVGLFYWTWHTQQAKNNPPLNVTEYLVRDPKAIHDFKNPIWPKRNSPWFWAEPLFGYYIDTDEWVLRKHAEMLADAGVDMIIFDCTNGNITWKESYMKLCEVFTQARKDGVKTPQIAFMLPFWVSDGGKEIIREIYRDLYKPGKYKDLWFQWKGKPFIMADPAFTETIKGQPSQPELEKEMREFFTFRPGQPVYNKGPEKPDHWGWLEIYPQHGFKKNADGSFEQATVGVAQNWTKERGLTALNATGSFGRSYTHAKGHITEPGAVNYGHNFQEQWDRALEINPELVFITGWNEWIAGRYDVWQQQTNAFPDEFDQEGSRDIEPMKGGHGDNYYYQMVANIRRFKGLPPRQPVSAPVTVKIDGQFKEWEDISPAFNAHKGSTVHRNSPGWGSMVYRNSTGRNDIVSAKVARDRDNIYFYAETAEPLSPRTDPGWMRLFINTDRDKNTGWEGYDVIINRINPGEKAIVEKTDAAWNWQKAGEIDYSVSGNKLELKVPKTMLGISGEPDFEFKWSDNMQHDGDVMDFWLSGDAAPAGRGNYRYKP
;
A
#
# COMPACT_ATOMS: atom_id res chain seq x y z
N MET A 1 -8.97 -71.52 32.53
CA MET A 1 -8.24 -70.25 32.71
C MET A 1 -8.58 -69.37 31.51
N ASN A 2 -9.24 -68.24 31.77
CA ASN A 2 -10.01 -67.47 30.81
C ASN A 2 -9.16 -66.53 29.93
N LEU A 3 -9.58 -66.43 28.67
CA LEU A 3 -9.63 -65.28 27.75
C LEU A 3 -8.88 -63.98 28.14
N LYS A 4 -8.16 -63.39 27.17
CA LYS A 4 -8.72 -62.30 26.33
C LYS A 4 -7.82 -61.95 25.14
N TYR A 5 -8.46 -61.89 23.98
CA TYR A 5 -7.99 -61.35 22.70
C TYR A 5 -7.76 -59.83 22.80
N PHE A 6 -6.72 -59.32 22.13
CA PHE A 6 -6.63 -57.92 21.73
C PHE A 6 -6.47 -57.83 20.21
N SER A 7 -7.55 -57.41 19.57
CA SER A 7 -7.63 -57.06 18.16
C SER A 7 -7.06 -55.64 17.98
N LEU A 8 -5.96 -55.49 17.22
CA LEU A 8 -5.53 -54.16 16.77
C LEU A 8 -6.35 -53.76 15.54
N LEU A 9 -7.29 -52.85 15.75
CA LEU A 9 -7.99 -52.13 14.69
C LEU A 9 -7.03 -51.07 14.13
N TRP A 10 -6.59 -51.22 12.87
CA TRP A 10 -5.95 -50.15 12.11
C TRP A 10 -7.04 -49.16 11.68
N ILE A 11 -7.11 -48.01 12.36
CA ILE A 11 -7.89 -46.86 11.91
C ILE A 11 -7.04 -46.15 10.85
N CYS A 12 -7.38 -46.34 9.58
CA CYS A 12 -6.94 -45.47 8.50
C CYS A 12 -7.55 -44.09 8.70
N LEU A 13 -6.83 -43.20 9.38
CA LEU A 13 -7.06 -41.76 9.31
C LEU A 13 -6.61 -41.29 7.92
N SER A 14 -7.57 -41.17 7.01
CA SER A 14 -7.44 -40.37 5.79
C SER A 14 -7.19 -38.91 6.19
N GLY A 15 -5.92 -38.58 6.39
CA GLY A 15 -5.47 -37.21 6.46
C GLY A 15 -5.86 -36.52 5.17
N HIS A 16 -6.93 -35.72 5.22
CA HIS A 16 -7.10 -34.63 4.28
C HIS A 16 -5.89 -33.73 4.49
N PHE A 17 -4.86 -33.92 3.66
CA PHE A 17 -3.93 -32.85 3.39
C PHE A 17 -4.79 -31.75 2.77
N ILE A 18 -5.24 -30.81 3.60
CA ILE A 18 -5.45 -29.45 3.14
C ILE A 18 -4.06 -29.05 2.66
N THR A 19 -3.83 -29.22 1.37
CA THR A 19 -2.81 -28.46 0.69
C THR A 19 -3.21 -27.03 0.97
N ASN A 20 -2.52 -26.40 1.93
CA ASN A 20 -2.35 -24.97 1.90
C ASN A 20 -1.64 -24.72 0.57
N THR A 21 -2.42 -24.61 -0.50
CA THR A 21 -2.04 -23.86 -1.67
C THR A 21 -1.48 -22.58 -1.08
N PHE A 22 -0.19 -22.35 -1.27
CA PHE A 22 0.39 -21.05 -0.98
C PHE A 22 -0.45 -20.09 -1.81
N ALA A 23 -1.48 -19.50 -1.19
CA ALA A 23 -2.39 -18.62 -1.87
C ALA A 23 -1.50 -17.58 -2.52
N GLN A 24 -1.59 -17.46 -3.84
CA GLN A 24 -0.77 -16.55 -4.63
C GLN A 24 -0.88 -15.16 -4.00
N ASN A 25 0.24 -14.48 -3.80
CA ASN A 25 0.17 -13.07 -3.44
C ASN A 25 -0.32 -12.36 -4.70
N TYR A 26 -1.53 -11.80 -4.70
CA TYR A 26 -2.23 -11.31 -5.89
C TYR A 26 -1.43 -10.22 -6.65
N SER A 27 -0.38 -9.67 -6.05
CA SER A 27 0.55 -8.73 -6.70
C SER A 27 1.79 -9.33 -7.37
N SER A 28 2.04 -10.63 -7.29
CA SER A 28 3.25 -11.23 -7.91
C SER A 28 3.22 -11.24 -9.45
N ASP A 29 2.03 -11.29 -10.03
CA ASP A 29 1.82 -11.28 -11.49
C ASP A 29 1.48 -9.89 -12.05
N VAL A 30 1.33 -8.89 -11.19
CA VAL A 30 1.08 -7.49 -11.59
C VAL A 30 2.39 -6.85 -12.04
N THR A 31 2.36 -6.13 -13.16
CA THR A 31 3.40 -5.22 -13.63
C THR A 31 2.88 -3.79 -13.56
N ALA A 32 3.76 -2.81 -13.48
CA ALA A 32 3.38 -1.40 -13.55
C ALA A 32 4.60 -0.60 -13.98
N THR A 33 4.33 0.55 -14.60
CA THR A 33 5.31 1.59 -14.87
C THR A 33 4.77 2.89 -14.28
N ASP A 34 5.51 3.49 -13.36
CA ASP A 34 5.08 4.74 -12.73
C ASP A 34 5.23 5.96 -13.66
N ALA A 35 4.83 7.15 -13.19
CA ALA A 35 4.80 8.34 -14.03
C ALA A 35 6.19 8.72 -14.58
N VAL A 36 7.26 8.44 -13.82
CA VAL A 36 8.66 8.73 -14.18
C VAL A 36 9.33 7.62 -14.99
N GLY A 37 8.60 6.55 -15.34
CA GLY A 37 9.08 5.48 -16.23
C GLY A 37 9.77 4.32 -15.51
N ARG A 38 9.70 4.23 -14.18
CA ARG A 38 10.26 3.10 -13.44
C ARG A 38 9.30 1.92 -13.52
N ARG A 39 9.80 0.82 -14.04
CA ARG A 39 9.07 -0.44 -14.15
C ARG A 39 9.25 -1.29 -12.89
N LEU A 40 8.17 -1.94 -12.45
CA LEU A 40 8.27 -2.92 -11.37
C LEU A 40 9.18 -4.09 -11.77
N PRO A 41 10.06 -4.55 -10.85
CA PRO A 41 10.93 -5.67 -11.14
C PRO A 41 10.11 -6.96 -11.28
N ASP A 42 10.50 -7.78 -12.25
CA ASP A 42 10.02 -9.15 -12.39
C ASP A 42 10.88 -10.13 -11.60
N ARG A 43 10.58 -11.44 -11.70
CA ARG A 43 11.29 -12.47 -10.95
C ARG A 43 12.76 -12.61 -11.37
N GLU A 44 13.12 -12.31 -12.61
CA GLU A 44 14.52 -12.35 -13.05
C GLU A 44 15.35 -11.28 -12.32
N GLN A 45 14.74 -10.12 -12.07
CA GLN A 45 15.38 -9.00 -11.38
C GLN A 45 15.29 -9.11 -9.84
N ALA A 46 14.17 -9.60 -9.30
CA ALA A 46 13.92 -9.69 -7.86
C ALA A 46 14.48 -10.98 -7.22
N GLY A 47 14.68 -12.03 -8.03
CA GLY A 47 15.00 -13.36 -7.57
C GLY A 47 13.81 -14.12 -6.98
N ASP A 48 14.09 -15.34 -6.53
CA ASP A 48 13.11 -16.22 -5.91
C ASP A 48 12.59 -15.70 -4.58
N LEU A 49 11.34 -16.04 -4.28
CA LEU A 49 10.72 -15.74 -3.00
C LEU A 49 11.58 -16.24 -1.83
N LYS A 50 12.02 -15.29 -1.00
CA LYS A 50 12.88 -15.49 0.16
C LYS A 50 12.04 -15.71 1.41
N LYS A 51 12.41 -16.69 2.23
CA LYS A 51 11.73 -16.98 3.50
C LYS A 51 12.24 -16.07 4.61
N GLY A 52 11.38 -15.77 5.59
CA GLY A 52 11.75 -15.01 6.78
C GLY A 52 12.09 -13.54 6.51
N LYS A 53 11.52 -12.96 5.44
CA LYS A 53 11.65 -11.54 5.09
C LYS A 53 10.33 -10.82 5.33
N PHE A 54 10.37 -9.78 6.15
CA PHE A 54 9.20 -9.02 6.58
C PHE A 54 9.35 -7.53 6.31
N VAL A 55 8.25 -6.85 6.06
CA VAL A 55 8.22 -5.39 5.87
C VAL A 55 7.19 -4.80 6.82
N GLY A 56 7.66 -3.92 7.69
CA GLY A 56 6.83 -3.04 8.53
C GLY A 56 6.71 -1.66 7.89
N LEU A 57 5.57 -1.00 8.06
CA LEU A 57 5.32 0.35 7.55
C LEU A 57 4.74 1.23 8.65
N PHE A 58 5.30 2.43 8.83
CA PHE A 58 4.82 3.37 9.83
C PHE A 58 3.49 3.99 9.37
N TYR A 59 2.50 4.06 10.27
CA TYR A 59 1.12 4.40 9.94
C TYR A 59 0.50 5.30 11.02
N TRP A 60 -0.15 6.38 10.59
CA TRP A 60 -0.73 7.40 11.46
C TRP A 60 -2.25 7.27 11.54
N THR A 61 -2.77 7.48 12.75
CA THR A 61 -4.20 7.29 13.10
C THR A 61 -4.80 8.50 13.84
N TRP A 62 -4.15 9.65 13.75
CA TRP A 62 -4.48 10.87 14.49
C TRP A 62 -5.38 11.89 13.77
N HIS A 63 -5.77 11.63 12.53
CA HIS A 63 -6.59 12.53 11.72
C HIS A 63 -7.98 12.76 12.30
N THR A 64 -8.66 11.70 12.76
CA THR A 64 -10.04 11.78 13.25
C THR A 64 -10.24 12.78 14.38
N GLN A 65 -9.35 12.78 15.37
CA GLN A 65 -9.43 13.72 16.49
C GLN A 65 -9.01 15.13 16.09
N GLN A 66 -7.99 15.25 15.24
CA GLN A 66 -7.51 16.55 14.76
C GLN A 66 -8.57 17.25 13.89
N ALA A 67 -9.28 16.50 13.05
CA ALA A 67 -10.35 16.98 12.17
C ALA A 67 -11.54 17.61 12.91
N LYS A 68 -11.86 17.12 14.10
CA LYS A 68 -12.94 17.67 14.94
C LYS A 68 -12.67 19.11 15.35
N ASN A 69 -11.40 19.46 15.55
CA ASN A 69 -10.99 20.70 16.17
C ASN A 69 -10.18 21.61 15.26
N ASN A 70 -9.90 21.24 14.02
CA ASN A 70 -9.01 22.01 13.14
C ASN A 70 -9.52 22.03 11.71
N PRO A 71 -9.34 23.13 10.96
CA PRO A 71 -9.57 23.14 9.51
C PRO A 71 -8.44 22.40 8.77
N PRO A 72 -8.68 21.94 7.52
CA PRO A 72 -7.65 21.32 6.69
C PRO A 72 -6.71 22.39 6.12
N LEU A 73 -5.77 22.87 6.93
CA LEU A 73 -4.80 23.87 6.50
C LEU A 73 -3.68 23.19 5.72
N ASN A 74 -3.48 23.56 4.45
CA ASN A 74 -2.45 22.98 3.59
C ASN A 74 -1.28 23.97 3.39
N VAL A 75 -0.07 23.57 3.76
CA VAL A 75 1.14 24.40 3.68
C VAL A 75 1.39 24.87 2.24
N THR A 76 1.37 23.95 1.27
CA THR A 76 1.69 24.25 -0.13
C THR A 76 0.71 25.24 -0.75
N GLU A 77 -0.59 25.13 -0.43
CA GLU A 77 -1.60 26.09 -0.89
C GLU A 77 -1.36 27.51 -0.39
N TYR A 78 -0.88 27.67 0.84
CA TYR A 78 -0.58 28.99 1.42
C TYR A 78 0.73 29.54 0.84
N LEU A 79 1.74 28.70 0.65
CA LEU A 79 3.02 29.14 0.05
C LEU A 79 2.89 29.54 -1.41
N VAL A 80 1.95 28.96 -2.18
CA VAL A 80 1.63 29.43 -3.54
C VAL A 80 1.11 30.87 -3.53
N ARG A 81 0.34 31.25 -2.52
CA ARG A 81 -0.25 32.59 -2.39
C ARG A 81 0.74 33.64 -1.90
N ASP A 82 1.64 33.27 -0.97
CA ASP A 82 2.79 34.11 -0.56
C ASP A 82 4.03 33.26 -0.24
N PRO A 83 4.94 33.07 -1.22
CA PRO A 83 6.15 32.26 -1.02
C PRO A 83 7.09 32.81 0.05
N LYS A 84 7.03 34.10 0.37
CA LYS A 84 7.90 34.72 1.40
C LYS A 84 7.53 34.24 2.81
N ALA A 85 6.34 33.67 2.97
CA ALA A 85 5.85 33.15 4.24
C ALA A 85 6.63 31.93 4.75
N ILE A 86 7.42 31.26 3.90
CA ILE A 86 8.21 30.06 4.25
C ILE A 86 9.12 30.26 5.46
N HIS A 87 9.73 31.44 5.61
CA HIS A 87 10.65 31.75 6.71
C HIS A 87 10.08 32.72 7.75
N ASP A 88 8.81 33.11 7.61
CA ASP A 88 8.16 34.08 8.48
C ASP A 88 6.95 33.46 9.19
N PHE A 89 7.14 33.14 10.47
CA PHE A 89 6.09 32.58 11.31
C PHE A 89 4.89 33.52 11.47
N LYS A 90 5.15 34.84 11.45
CA LYS A 90 4.15 35.89 11.70
C LYS A 90 3.55 36.45 10.42
N ASN A 91 3.90 35.92 9.25
CA ASN A 91 3.35 36.38 7.98
C ASN A 91 1.80 36.36 8.05
N PRO A 92 1.11 37.46 7.67
CA PRO A 92 -0.34 37.58 7.78
C PRO A 92 -1.16 36.54 7.01
N ILE A 93 -0.56 35.87 6.03
CA ILE A 93 -1.24 34.80 5.29
C ILE A 93 -1.56 33.61 6.19
N TRP A 94 -0.75 33.40 7.24
CA TRP A 94 -0.97 32.31 8.17
C TRP A 94 -2.16 32.59 9.09
N PRO A 95 -3.10 31.64 9.24
CA PRO A 95 -4.17 31.75 10.22
C PRO A 95 -3.58 31.85 11.63
N LYS A 96 -4.10 32.77 12.44
CA LYS A 96 -3.71 32.93 13.85
C LYS A 96 -4.35 31.85 14.73
N ARG A 97 -4.01 30.59 14.47
CA ARG A 97 -4.51 29.41 15.19
C ARG A 97 -3.39 28.39 15.31
N ASN A 98 -3.33 27.72 16.46
CA ASN A 98 -2.52 26.51 16.60
C ASN A 98 -3.32 25.32 16.05
N SER A 99 -2.92 24.83 14.89
CA SER A 99 -3.53 23.70 14.20
C SER A 99 -2.44 22.84 13.57
N PRO A 100 -2.67 21.53 13.42
CA PRO A 100 -1.84 20.73 12.53
C PRO A 100 -2.05 21.17 11.08
N TRP A 101 -1.02 20.96 10.27
CA TRP A 101 -0.95 21.41 8.88
C TRP A 101 -0.72 20.24 7.97
N PHE A 102 -1.60 20.08 6.98
CA PHE A 102 -1.35 19.23 5.84
C PHE A 102 -0.15 19.74 5.05
N TRP A 103 0.82 18.87 4.74
CA TRP A 103 1.92 19.26 3.85
C TRP A 103 1.44 19.34 2.38
N ALA A 104 0.48 18.49 1.98
CA ALA A 104 -0.25 18.57 0.72
C ALA A 104 -1.62 17.87 0.80
N GLU A 105 -2.36 17.82 -0.33
CA GLU A 105 -3.64 17.10 -0.41
C GLU A 105 -3.42 15.61 -0.75
N PRO A 106 -3.87 14.67 0.09
CA PRO A 106 -3.89 13.24 -0.25
C PRO A 106 -4.73 12.99 -1.50
N LEU A 107 -4.41 11.95 -2.28
CA LEU A 107 -5.23 11.56 -3.44
C LEU A 107 -6.69 11.34 -3.06
N PHE A 108 -6.94 10.76 -1.87
CA PHE A 108 -8.28 10.49 -1.36
C PHE A 108 -8.95 11.69 -0.65
N GLY A 109 -8.35 12.88 -0.77
CA GLY A 109 -8.78 14.12 -0.13
C GLY A 109 -8.36 14.19 1.34
N TYR A 110 -8.68 15.28 2.02
CA TYR A 110 -8.50 15.47 3.47
C TYR A 110 -9.43 14.56 4.31
N TYR A 111 -9.21 13.24 4.23
CA TYR A 111 -9.98 12.20 4.90
C TYR A 111 -9.67 12.12 6.40
N ILE A 112 -10.49 11.37 7.15
CA ILE A 112 -10.22 11.02 8.55
C ILE A 112 -9.99 9.51 8.67
N ASP A 113 -9.31 9.07 9.74
CA ASP A 113 -8.92 7.66 9.90
C ASP A 113 -10.07 6.70 10.25
N THR A 114 -11.31 7.19 10.28
CA THR A 114 -12.52 6.36 10.36
C THR A 114 -13.27 6.27 9.02
N ASP A 115 -12.72 6.84 7.94
CA ASP A 115 -13.28 6.72 6.59
C ASP A 115 -13.07 5.29 6.07
N GLU A 116 -14.14 4.49 6.11
CA GLU A 116 -14.11 3.08 5.70
C GLU A 116 -13.62 2.86 4.27
N TRP A 117 -13.96 3.79 3.37
CA TRP A 117 -13.58 3.68 1.97
C TRP A 117 -12.07 3.85 1.80
N VAL A 118 -11.47 4.81 2.52
CA VAL A 118 -10.01 5.03 2.50
C VAL A 118 -9.28 3.87 3.16
N LEU A 119 -9.74 3.43 4.34
CA LEU A 119 -9.16 2.28 5.02
C LEU A 119 -9.22 1.00 4.17
N ARG A 120 -10.30 0.83 3.39
CA ARG A 120 -10.42 -0.29 2.45
C ARG A 120 -9.37 -0.22 1.34
N LYS A 121 -9.18 0.96 0.72
CA LYS A 121 -8.13 1.18 -0.28
C LYS A 121 -6.73 0.95 0.30
N HIS A 122 -6.45 1.41 1.51
CA HIS A 122 -5.18 1.14 2.19
C HIS A 122 -4.97 -0.37 2.41
N ALA A 123 -6.01 -1.11 2.77
CA ALA A 123 -5.92 -2.56 2.95
C ALA A 123 -5.46 -3.28 1.66
N GLU A 124 -6.05 -2.91 0.52
CA GLU A 124 -5.74 -3.44 -0.81
C GLU A 124 -4.34 -3.04 -1.27
N MET A 125 -4.02 -1.75 -1.23
CA MET A 125 -2.72 -1.21 -1.65
C MET A 125 -1.56 -1.81 -0.86
N LEU A 126 -1.69 -1.91 0.46
CA LEU A 126 -0.61 -2.43 1.31
C LEU A 126 -0.47 -3.96 1.18
N ALA A 127 -1.57 -4.68 0.97
CA ALA A 127 -1.53 -6.11 0.64
C ALA A 127 -0.81 -6.34 -0.70
N ASP A 128 -1.15 -5.55 -1.72
CA ASP A 128 -0.53 -5.63 -3.04
C ASP A 128 0.95 -5.24 -3.01
N ALA A 129 1.32 -4.27 -2.18
CA ALA A 129 2.73 -3.93 -1.96
C ALA A 129 3.52 -5.06 -1.26
N GLY A 130 2.83 -5.99 -0.58
CA GLY A 130 3.46 -7.07 0.19
C GLY A 130 3.95 -6.63 1.56
N VAL A 131 3.33 -5.60 2.16
CA VAL A 131 3.59 -5.13 3.52
C VAL A 131 3.01 -6.14 4.51
N ASP A 132 3.83 -6.60 5.47
CA ASP A 132 3.43 -7.63 6.44
C ASP A 132 2.82 -7.01 7.71
N MET A 133 3.23 -5.80 8.07
CA MET A 133 2.81 -5.12 9.29
C MET A 133 2.69 -3.61 9.09
N ILE A 134 1.64 -3.00 9.63
CA ILE A 134 1.60 -1.57 9.93
C ILE A 134 1.84 -1.34 11.42
N ILE A 135 2.59 -0.30 11.76
CA ILE A 135 2.89 0.07 13.14
C ILE A 135 2.24 1.41 13.43
N PHE A 136 1.33 1.45 14.42
CA PHE A 136 0.66 2.69 14.81
C PHE A 136 1.57 3.57 15.65
N ASP A 137 1.57 4.87 15.34
CA ASP A 137 2.21 5.88 16.18
C ASP A 137 1.41 6.10 17.47
N CYS A 138 2.02 5.73 18.60
CA CYS A 138 1.56 6.06 19.95
C CYS A 138 2.68 6.73 20.76
N THR A 139 3.60 7.43 20.10
CA THR A 139 4.75 8.08 20.76
C THR A 139 4.38 9.40 21.46
N ASN A 140 3.17 9.90 21.24
CA ASN A 140 2.71 11.21 21.68
C ASN A 140 1.91 11.15 22.99
N GLY A 141 2.60 11.30 24.12
CA GLY A 141 1.99 11.41 25.46
C GLY A 141 1.34 10.11 25.92
N ASN A 142 0.03 10.11 26.14
CA ASN A 142 -0.77 8.95 26.55
C ASN A 142 -1.86 8.58 25.52
N ILE A 143 -1.67 8.97 24.26
CA ILE A 143 -2.69 8.86 23.22
C ILE A 143 -2.42 7.65 22.32
N THR A 144 -3.45 6.82 22.13
CA THR A 144 -3.41 5.64 21.26
C THR A 144 -4.20 5.81 19.96
N TRP A 145 -5.00 6.88 19.87
CA TRP A 145 -5.97 7.10 18.78
C TRP A 145 -6.97 5.95 18.61
N LYS A 146 -7.51 5.46 19.74
CA LYS A 146 -8.38 4.29 19.82
C LYS A 146 -9.52 4.20 18.81
N GLU A 147 -10.26 5.30 18.59
CA GLU A 147 -11.36 5.29 17.62
C GLU A 147 -10.89 4.91 16.20
N SER A 148 -9.74 5.43 15.79
CA SER A 148 -9.15 5.23 14.47
C SER A 148 -8.60 3.82 14.29
N TYR A 149 -7.70 3.34 15.18
CA TYR A 149 -7.11 2.00 14.97
C TYR A 149 -8.14 0.88 15.11
N MET A 150 -9.17 1.07 15.95
CA MET A 150 -10.25 0.09 16.08
C MET A 150 -11.11 0.04 14.83
N LYS A 151 -11.35 1.19 14.18
CA LYS A 151 -12.06 1.23 12.91
C LYS A 151 -11.25 0.59 11.79
N LEU A 152 -9.94 0.82 11.75
CA LEU A 152 -9.04 0.11 10.85
C LEU A 152 -9.11 -1.41 11.06
N CYS A 153 -9.05 -1.89 12.30
CA CYS A 153 -9.18 -3.32 12.58
C CYS A 153 -10.50 -3.92 12.07
N GLU A 154 -11.61 -3.20 12.21
CA GLU A 154 -12.91 -3.62 11.67
C GLU A 154 -12.88 -3.75 10.14
N VAL A 155 -12.38 -2.72 9.45
CA VAL A 155 -12.30 -2.70 7.98
C VAL A 155 -11.32 -3.75 7.45
N PHE A 156 -10.13 -3.89 8.06
CA PHE A 156 -9.14 -4.90 7.66
C PHE A 156 -9.65 -6.32 7.89
N THR A 157 -10.42 -6.55 8.97
CA THR A 157 -11.08 -7.84 9.21
C THR A 157 -12.09 -8.15 8.10
N GLN A 158 -12.87 -7.16 7.65
CA GLN A 158 -13.79 -7.35 6.54
C GLN A 158 -13.03 -7.60 5.22
N ALA A 159 -11.97 -6.83 4.94
CA ALA A 159 -11.13 -7.03 3.77
C ALA A 159 -10.52 -8.44 3.71
N ARG A 160 -10.09 -9.00 4.85
CA ARG A 160 -9.63 -10.39 4.93
C ARG A 160 -10.70 -11.43 4.60
N LYS A 161 -11.96 -11.19 4.99
CA LYS A 161 -13.07 -12.07 4.61
C LYS A 161 -13.33 -12.03 3.11
N ASP A 162 -13.04 -10.90 2.47
CA ASP A 162 -13.15 -10.74 1.02
C ASP A 162 -11.90 -11.23 0.26
N GLY A 163 -10.90 -11.77 0.97
CA GLY A 163 -9.70 -12.38 0.39
C GLY A 163 -8.46 -11.48 0.35
N VAL A 164 -8.55 -10.24 0.84
CA VAL A 164 -7.42 -9.30 0.92
C VAL A 164 -6.45 -9.75 2.00
N LYS A 165 -5.17 -9.89 1.66
CA LYS A 165 -4.11 -10.24 2.62
C LYS A 165 -3.56 -9.00 3.32
N THR A 166 -4.42 -8.36 4.10
CA THR A 166 -4.06 -7.09 4.76
C THR A 166 -2.83 -7.25 5.66
N PRO A 167 -2.02 -6.19 5.82
CA PRO A 167 -1.01 -6.15 6.85
C PRO A 167 -1.59 -6.48 8.22
N GLN A 168 -0.75 -7.07 9.07
CA GLN A 168 -0.99 -7.18 10.50
C GLN A 168 -0.72 -5.84 11.21
N ILE A 169 -1.05 -5.74 12.48
CA ILE A 169 -0.92 -4.51 13.28
C ILE A 169 0.05 -4.69 14.44
N ALA A 170 0.75 -3.60 14.78
CA ALA A 170 1.50 -3.42 16.01
C ALA A 170 1.48 -1.95 16.46
N PHE A 171 2.07 -1.67 17.63
CA PHE A 171 2.11 -0.34 18.23
C PHE A 171 3.56 0.07 18.53
N MET A 172 3.88 1.33 18.26
CA MET A 172 5.12 1.98 18.71
C MET A 172 4.80 2.95 19.83
N LEU A 173 5.39 2.72 21.00
CA LEU A 173 5.21 3.54 22.20
C LEU A 173 6.33 4.59 22.31
N PRO A 174 6.21 5.57 23.22
CA PRO A 174 7.23 6.62 23.38
C PRO A 174 8.61 6.03 23.61
N PHE A 175 9.65 6.68 23.06
CA PHE A 175 11.03 6.21 23.17
C PHE A 175 11.60 6.27 24.59
N TRP A 176 10.94 6.98 25.50
CA TRP A 176 11.33 7.11 26.90
C TRP A 176 10.22 6.62 27.83
N VAL A 177 10.60 5.85 28.86
CA VAL A 177 9.66 5.34 29.86
C VAL A 177 9.00 6.52 30.59
N SER A 178 7.67 6.54 30.55
CA SER A 178 6.82 7.59 31.09
C SER A 178 5.51 7.00 31.61
N ASP A 179 4.83 7.70 32.51
CA ASP A 179 3.51 7.26 32.99
C ASP A 179 2.47 7.24 31.86
N GLY A 180 2.58 8.13 30.87
CA GLY A 180 1.72 8.10 29.67
C GLY A 180 1.90 6.84 28.83
N GLY A 181 3.14 6.38 28.59
CA GLY A 181 3.37 5.11 27.92
C GLY A 181 2.92 3.89 28.74
N LYS A 182 3.00 3.97 30.07
CA LYS A 182 2.44 2.96 30.99
C LYS A 182 0.91 2.91 30.93
N GLU A 183 0.24 4.05 30.70
CA GLU A 183 -1.20 4.12 30.44
C GLU A 183 -1.55 3.51 29.09
N ILE A 184 -0.81 3.86 28.03
CA ILE A 184 -0.99 3.33 26.67
C ILE A 184 -0.96 1.80 26.65
N ILE A 185 0.11 1.19 27.18
CA ILE A 185 0.25 -0.28 27.12
C ILE A 185 -0.89 -0.99 27.86
N ARG A 186 -1.39 -0.40 28.96
CA ARG A 186 -2.54 -0.92 29.72
C ARG A 186 -3.83 -0.78 28.94
N GLU A 187 -4.05 0.34 28.25
CA GLU A 187 -5.23 0.54 27.41
C GLU A 187 -5.29 -0.47 26.27
N ILE A 188 -4.22 -0.58 25.46
CA ILE A 188 -4.18 -1.51 24.34
C ILE A 188 -4.26 -2.96 24.82
N TYR A 189 -3.60 -3.29 25.94
CA TYR A 189 -3.66 -4.64 26.49
C TYR A 189 -5.08 -4.98 26.95
N ARG A 190 -5.72 -4.10 27.73
CA ARG A 190 -7.08 -4.31 28.25
C ARG A 190 -8.13 -4.38 27.14
N ASP A 191 -8.03 -3.52 26.13
CA ASP A 191 -9.13 -3.29 25.19
C ASP A 191 -9.00 -4.08 23.87
N LEU A 192 -7.78 -4.46 23.49
CA LEU A 192 -7.51 -5.19 22.24
C LEU A 192 -7.00 -6.61 22.52
N TYR A 193 -5.88 -6.72 23.24
CA TYR A 193 -5.15 -8.00 23.35
C TYR A 193 -5.76 -8.98 24.34
N LYS A 194 -6.02 -8.56 25.59
CA LYS A 194 -6.58 -9.43 26.63
C LYS A 194 -7.94 -10.04 26.25
N PRO A 195 -8.86 -9.31 25.58
CA PRO A 195 -10.13 -9.89 25.12
C PRO A 195 -10.01 -10.78 23.88
N GLY A 196 -8.84 -10.87 23.22
CA GLY A 196 -8.69 -11.64 21.98
C GLY A 196 -9.24 -10.94 20.74
N LYS A 197 -9.44 -9.61 20.77
CA LYS A 197 -10.13 -8.89 19.70
C LYS A 197 -9.23 -8.72 18.47
N TYR A 198 -9.73 -9.12 17.31
CA TYR A 198 -9.00 -9.12 16.03
C TYR A 198 -7.67 -9.90 16.07
N LYS A 199 -7.66 -11.06 16.75
CA LYS A 199 -6.45 -11.85 17.00
C LYS A 199 -5.66 -12.22 15.73
N ASP A 200 -6.35 -12.39 14.61
CA ASP A 200 -5.73 -12.68 13.31
C ASP A 200 -4.93 -11.48 12.78
N LEU A 201 -5.31 -10.24 13.12
CA LEU A 201 -4.59 -9.04 12.74
C LEU A 201 -3.30 -8.82 13.53
N TRP A 202 -3.07 -9.48 14.67
CA TRP A 202 -1.91 -9.16 15.51
C TRP A 202 -0.60 -9.70 14.92
N PHE A 203 0.36 -8.81 14.67
CA PHE A 203 1.67 -9.25 14.20
C PHE A 203 2.38 -10.06 15.29
N GLN A 204 2.80 -11.27 14.93
CA GLN A 204 3.51 -12.18 15.83
C GLN A 204 5.02 -12.10 15.56
N TRP A 205 5.81 -11.74 16.58
CA TRP A 205 7.26 -11.76 16.51
C TRP A 205 7.82 -12.74 17.54
N LYS A 206 8.62 -13.70 17.06
CA LYS A 206 9.25 -14.75 17.88
C LYS A 206 8.24 -15.47 18.81
N GLY A 207 7.04 -15.75 18.29
CA GLY A 207 6.01 -16.54 18.96
C GLY A 207 5.02 -15.78 19.84
N LYS A 208 5.13 -14.45 19.93
CA LYS A 208 4.22 -13.60 20.72
C LYS A 208 3.81 -12.35 19.96
N PRO A 209 2.70 -11.69 20.33
CA PRO A 209 2.35 -10.37 19.81
C PRO A 209 3.51 -9.39 19.96
N PHE A 210 3.82 -8.66 18.90
CA PHE A 210 4.90 -7.68 18.87
C PHE A 210 4.47 -6.31 19.39
N ILE A 211 5.37 -5.64 20.10
CA ILE A 211 5.23 -4.21 20.45
C ILE A 211 6.61 -3.53 20.43
N MET A 212 6.69 -2.35 19.80
CA MET A 212 7.90 -1.53 19.82
C MET A 212 7.86 -0.61 21.05
N ALA A 213 8.33 -1.12 22.18
CA ALA A 213 8.24 -0.47 23.48
C ALA A 213 9.34 -0.98 24.42
N ASP A 214 9.68 -0.18 25.43
CA ASP A 214 10.51 -0.65 26.56
C ASP A 214 9.65 -1.50 27.52
N PRO A 215 10.10 -2.69 27.96
CA PRO A 215 9.33 -3.53 28.88
C PRO A 215 9.04 -2.86 30.22
N ALA A 216 9.78 -1.82 30.62
CA ALA A 216 9.48 -1.04 31.82
C ALA A 216 8.13 -0.28 31.74
N PHE A 217 7.52 -0.14 30.56
CA PHE A 217 6.15 0.38 30.46
C PHE A 217 5.11 -0.53 31.14
N THR A 218 5.43 -1.80 31.40
CA THR A 218 4.51 -2.68 32.15
C THR A 218 4.48 -2.35 33.64
N GLU A 219 5.45 -1.61 34.18
CA GLU A 219 5.60 -1.34 35.63
C GLU A 219 4.54 -0.38 36.17
N THR A 220 4.40 -0.34 37.50
CA THR A 220 3.41 0.50 38.19
C THR A 220 3.47 1.98 37.76
N ILE A 221 2.30 2.59 37.54
CA ILE A 221 2.17 4.03 37.28
C ILE A 221 2.36 4.80 38.59
N LYS A 222 3.12 5.89 38.56
CA LYS A 222 3.38 6.69 39.76
C LYS A 222 2.08 7.11 40.44
N GLY A 223 1.95 6.83 41.74
CA GLY A 223 0.77 7.19 42.53
C GLY A 223 -0.41 6.21 42.43
N GLN A 224 -0.31 5.15 41.63
CA GLN A 224 -1.30 4.07 41.58
C GLN A 224 -0.85 2.86 42.40
N PRO A 225 -1.79 2.03 42.92
CA PRO A 225 -1.44 0.76 43.55
C PRO A 225 -0.72 -0.18 42.57
N SER A 226 0.30 -0.89 43.05
CA SER A 226 0.99 -1.92 42.26
C SER A 226 0.06 -3.08 41.92
N GLN A 227 0.18 -3.61 40.70
CA GLN A 227 -0.64 -4.72 40.19
C GLN A 227 0.26 -5.84 39.65
N PRO A 228 1.06 -6.52 40.50
CA PRO A 228 2.16 -7.38 40.06
C PRO A 228 1.75 -8.47 39.07
N GLU A 229 0.56 -9.04 39.23
CA GLU A 229 0.04 -10.06 38.30
C GLU A 229 -0.21 -9.49 36.91
N LEU A 230 -0.82 -8.30 36.79
CA LEU A 230 -1.04 -7.64 35.50
C LEU A 230 0.29 -7.20 34.87
N GLU A 231 1.21 -6.67 35.68
CA GLU A 231 2.52 -6.23 35.22
C GLU A 231 3.32 -7.40 34.63
N LYS A 232 3.29 -8.56 35.30
CA LYS A 232 3.86 -9.81 34.81
C LYS A 232 3.14 -10.33 33.57
N GLU A 233 1.80 -10.35 33.58
CA GLU A 233 0.97 -10.79 32.46
C GLU A 233 1.31 -10.04 31.18
N MET A 234 1.35 -8.70 31.22
CA MET A 234 1.74 -7.88 30.05
C MET A 234 3.19 -8.12 29.63
N ARG A 235 4.11 -8.23 30.59
CA ARG A 235 5.54 -8.44 30.30
C ARG A 235 5.81 -9.78 29.63
N GLU A 236 5.07 -10.81 29.99
CA GLU A 236 5.17 -12.14 29.39
C GLU A 236 4.38 -12.27 28.09
N PHE A 237 3.34 -11.44 27.89
CA PHE A 237 2.48 -11.52 26.72
C PHE A 237 3.15 -11.03 25.42
N PHE A 238 3.94 -9.96 25.47
CA PHE A 238 4.52 -9.35 24.27
C PHE A 238 5.98 -9.78 24.01
N THR A 239 6.38 -9.72 22.74
CA THR A 239 7.78 -9.55 22.36
C THR A 239 8.08 -8.06 22.25
N PHE A 240 8.93 -7.55 23.15
CA PHE A 240 9.34 -6.14 23.18
C PHE A 240 10.57 -5.87 22.32
N ARG A 241 10.57 -4.73 21.63
CA ARG A 241 11.78 -4.10 21.04
C ARG A 241 11.76 -2.61 21.38
N PRO A 242 12.58 -2.12 22.32
CA PRO A 242 12.62 -0.69 22.61
C PRO A 242 13.08 0.09 21.38
N GLY A 243 12.47 1.25 21.13
CA GLY A 243 12.84 2.10 20.00
C GLY A 243 14.09 2.93 20.25
N GLN A 244 14.98 3.00 19.27
CA GLN A 244 16.11 3.93 19.23
C GLN A 244 15.68 5.25 18.56
N PRO A 245 15.58 6.37 19.29
CA PRO A 245 15.14 7.65 18.72
C PRO A 245 16.16 8.34 17.79
N VAL A 246 17.44 7.98 17.84
CA VAL A 246 18.52 8.73 17.18
C VAL A 246 18.82 8.23 15.78
N TYR A 247 19.09 9.16 14.86
CA TYR A 247 19.18 8.94 13.41
C TYR A 247 20.53 8.38 12.93
N ASN A 248 21.60 8.52 13.73
CA ASN A 248 22.98 8.30 13.27
C ASN A 248 23.83 7.46 14.23
N LYS A 249 23.20 6.69 15.12
CA LYS A 249 23.90 5.96 16.20
C LYS A 249 23.70 4.45 16.16
N GLY A 250 22.66 3.94 15.50
CA GLY A 250 22.29 2.54 15.59
C GLY A 250 21.83 2.11 17.00
N PRO A 251 21.78 0.78 17.26
CA PRO A 251 21.27 0.26 18.53
C PRO A 251 22.19 0.57 19.72
N GLU A 252 21.67 1.24 20.75
CA GLU A 252 22.36 1.46 22.03
C GLU A 252 22.04 0.37 23.08
N LYS A 253 21.00 -0.45 22.84
CA LYS A 253 20.74 -1.69 23.58
C LYS A 253 20.70 -2.90 22.62
N PRO A 254 21.01 -4.12 23.09
CA PRO A 254 21.05 -5.32 22.24
C PRO A 254 19.74 -5.65 21.53
N ASP A 255 18.61 -5.21 22.08
CA ASP A 255 17.24 -5.47 21.62
C ASP A 255 16.56 -4.25 20.97
N HIS A 256 17.31 -3.17 20.74
CA HIS A 256 16.77 -1.99 20.07
C HIS A 256 16.36 -2.29 18.62
N TRP A 257 15.23 -1.71 18.22
CA TRP A 257 14.87 -1.45 16.82
C TRP A 257 14.94 0.06 16.55
N GLY A 258 15.28 0.44 15.33
CA GLY A 258 15.25 1.84 14.87
C GLY A 258 13.91 2.19 14.25
N TRP A 259 13.51 3.47 14.30
CA TRP A 259 12.31 3.96 13.60
C TRP A 259 12.65 4.72 12.30
N LEU A 260 13.75 5.47 12.29
CA LEU A 260 14.27 6.21 11.14
C LEU A 260 15.77 6.47 11.35
N GLU A 261 16.59 6.27 10.31
CA GLU A 261 18.02 6.65 10.32
C GLU A 261 18.39 7.40 9.03
N ILE A 262 19.50 8.15 9.10
CA ILE A 262 20.17 8.71 7.92
C ILE A 262 21.11 7.68 7.31
N TYR A 263 21.44 7.86 6.03
CA TYR A 263 22.42 7.01 5.36
C TYR A 263 23.85 7.25 5.90
N PRO A 264 24.68 6.20 6.06
CA PRO A 264 24.33 4.79 5.94
C PRO A 264 23.62 4.27 7.19
N GLN A 265 22.50 3.56 7.02
CA GLN A 265 21.78 2.97 8.14
C GLN A 265 22.53 1.79 8.77
N HIS A 266 22.22 1.53 10.03
CA HIS A 266 22.70 0.39 10.80
C HIS A 266 21.72 -0.79 10.72
N GLY A 267 22.25 -1.99 10.98
CA GLY A 267 21.44 -3.14 11.36
C GLY A 267 21.11 -3.11 12.85
N PHE A 268 19.84 -3.32 13.19
CA PHE A 268 19.30 -3.33 14.54
C PHE A 268 19.04 -4.74 15.02
N LYS A 269 19.29 -4.95 16.32
CA LYS A 269 19.31 -6.26 17.01
C LYS A 269 20.13 -7.28 16.19
N LYS A 270 21.42 -7.40 16.51
CA LYS A 270 22.29 -8.41 15.90
C LYS A 270 21.94 -9.82 16.42
N ASN A 271 21.70 -10.76 15.50
CA ASN A 271 21.50 -12.17 15.75
C ASN A 271 22.82 -12.88 16.07
N ALA A 272 22.72 -14.07 16.69
CA ALA A 272 23.89 -14.88 17.03
C ALA A 272 24.70 -15.32 15.80
N ASP A 273 24.05 -15.49 14.65
CA ASP A 273 24.68 -15.82 13.38
C ASP A 273 25.31 -14.60 12.66
N GLY A 274 25.21 -13.41 13.26
CA GLY A 274 25.75 -12.17 12.71
C GLY A 274 24.78 -11.39 11.82
N SER A 275 23.63 -11.95 11.46
CA SER A 275 22.55 -11.23 10.76
C SER A 275 21.88 -10.20 11.68
N PHE A 276 20.96 -9.40 11.13
CA PHE A 276 20.21 -8.40 11.89
C PHE A 276 18.72 -8.67 11.82
N GLU A 277 17.98 -8.42 12.90
CA GLU A 277 16.52 -8.51 12.84
C GLU A 277 15.94 -7.37 12.00
N GLN A 278 16.49 -6.15 12.08
CA GLN A 278 15.82 -4.98 11.49
C GLN A 278 16.79 -3.98 10.84
N ALA A 279 16.34 -3.28 9.80
CA ALA A 279 16.93 -2.02 9.33
C ALA A 279 15.81 -1.02 8.96
N THR A 280 16.08 0.28 9.06
CA THR A 280 15.12 1.33 8.72
C THR A 280 15.32 1.82 7.29
N VAL A 281 14.23 2.27 6.66
CA VAL A 281 14.26 2.97 5.38
C VAL A 281 13.36 4.19 5.50
N GLY A 282 13.93 5.38 5.30
CA GLY A 282 13.18 6.64 5.28
C GLY A 282 13.06 7.23 3.88
N VAL A 283 11.91 7.83 3.57
CA VAL A 283 11.71 8.62 2.34
C VAL A 283 12.41 9.98 2.43
N ALA A 284 12.38 10.59 3.62
CA ALA A 284 13.08 11.80 4.00
C ALA A 284 13.48 11.72 5.49
N GLN A 285 14.42 12.57 5.92
CA GLN A 285 14.83 12.69 7.31
C GLN A 285 14.90 14.18 7.69
N ASN A 286 14.36 14.51 8.87
CA ASN A 286 14.42 15.85 9.47
C ASN A 286 15.83 16.10 10.05
N TRP A 287 16.82 16.07 9.16
CA TRP A 287 18.24 16.12 9.44
C TRP A 287 18.96 16.93 8.36
N THR A 288 19.99 17.69 8.76
CA THR A 288 20.92 18.37 7.85
C THR A 288 22.35 18.01 8.23
N LYS A 289 23.28 18.11 7.29
CA LYS A 289 24.72 17.92 7.58
C LYS A 289 25.24 18.98 8.55
N GLU A 290 24.69 20.19 8.49
CA GLU A 290 25.15 21.36 9.23
C GLU A 290 24.63 21.39 10.67
N ARG A 291 23.36 21.02 10.89
CA ARG A 291 22.68 21.19 12.19
C ARG A 291 22.38 19.88 12.90
N GLY A 292 22.51 18.74 12.22
CA GLY A 292 21.93 17.50 12.68
C GLY A 292 20.40 17.56 12.63
N LEU A 293 19.74 17.03 13.67
CA LEU A 293 18.28 17.06 13.83
C LEU A 293 17.74 18.50 13.68
N THR A 294 16.87 18.71 12.70
CA THR A 294 16.26 20.01 12.41
C THR A 294 14.97 19.84 11.61
N ALA A 295 14.20 20.90 11.37
CA ALA A 295 12.91 20.78 10.70
C ALA A 295 13.03 20.35 9.23
N LEU A 296 12.02 19.67 8.67
CA LEU A 296 12.06 19.29 7.24
C LEU A 296 12.02 20.50 6.31
N ASN A 297 11.51 21.64 6.76
CA ASN A 297 11.58 22.90 6.01
C ASN A 297 12.89 23.69 6.21
N ALA A 298 13.86 23.14 6.94
CA ALA A 298 15.19 23.73 7.03
C ALA A 298 15.95 23.55 5.70
N THR A 299 16.71 24.56 5.31
CA THR A 299 17.57 24.47 4.11
C THR A 299 18.56 23.31 4.24
N GLY A 300 18.62 22.45 3.23
CA GLY A 300 19.51 21.29 3.19
C GLY A 300 19.01 20.07 3.97
N SER A 301 17.74 20.07 4.40
CA SER A 301 17.12 18.90 5.03
C SER A 301 17.20 17.70 4.07
N PHE A 302 17.39 16.50 4.59
CA PHE A 302 17.52 15.30 3.77
C PHE A 302 16.15 14.87 3.23
N GLY A 303 15.69 15.61 2.22
CA GLY A 303 14.44 15.42 1.51
C GLY A 303 14.51 14.34 0.43
N ARG A 304 13.43 14.19 -0.33
CA ARG A 304 13.27 13.10 -1.30
C ARG A 304 14.32 13.11 -2.43
N SER A 305 14.82 14.29 -2.79
CA SER A 305 15.85 14.46 -3.83
C SER A 305 17.29 14.31 -3.32
N TYR A 306 17.49 14.26 -1.99
CA TYR A 306 18.81 14.17 -1.38
C TYR A 306 19.44 12.78 -1.56
N THR A 307 20.77 12.73 -1.67
CA THR A 307 21.56 11.51 -1.49
C THR A 307 22.82 11.84 -0.72
N HIS A 308 23.35 10.90 0.05
CA HIS A 308 24.64 11.06 0.71
C HIS A 308 25.76 11.31 -0.29
N ALA A 309 25.72 10.64 -1.45
CA ALA A 309 26.76 10.75 -2.46
C ALA A 309 26.77 12.10 -3.22
N LYS A 310 25.59 12.68 -3.50
CA LYS A 310 25.48 13.85 -4.39
C LYS A 310 24.87 15.10 -3.73
N GLY A 311 24.42 15.01 -2.49
CA GLY A 311 23.57 16.05 -1.89
C GLY A 311 22.21 16.11 -2.59
N HIS A 312 21.62 17.30 -2.66
CA HIS A 312 20.35 17.53 -3.36
C HIS A 312 20.52 17.48 -4.88
N ILE A 313 19.71 16.64 -5.51
CA ILE A 313 19.56 16.57 -6.97
C ILE A 313 18.52 17.64 -7.35
N THR A 314 18.92 18.59 -8.21
CA THR A 314 18.18 19.86 -8.42
C THR A 314 17.52 19.95 -9.80
N GLU A 315 17.70 18.92 -10.62
CA GLU A 315 17.07 18.79 -11.93
C GLU A 315 15.53 18.87 -11.79
N PRO A 316 14.83 19.54 -12.72
CA PRO A 316 13.38 19.62 -12.68
C PRO A 316 12.72 18.25 -12.56
N GLY A 317 11.86 18.07 -11.56
CA GLY A 317 11.20 16.80 -11.28
C GLY A 317 12.00 15.79 -10.47
N ALA A 318 13.24 16.11 -10.03
CA ALA A 318 14.09 15.22 -9.21
C ALA A 318 13.37 14.66 -7.98
N VAL A 319 12.51 15.48 -7.35
CA VAL A 319 11.66 15.05 -6.22
C VAL A 319 10.95 13.74 -6.56
N ASN A 320 10.33 13.60 -7.73
CA ASN A 320 9.52 12.44 -8.15
C ASN A 320 10.31 11.12 -8.25
N TYR A 321 11.64 11.16 -8.32
CA TYR A 321 12.47 9.96 -8.42
C TYR A 321 12.81 9.32 -7.07
N GLY A 322 12.59 10.04 -5.95
CA GLY A 322 12.81 9.50 -4.60
C GLY A 322 14.22 8.96 -4.40
N HIS A 323 15.24 9.76 -4.75
CA HIS A 323 16.63 9.34 -4.70
C HIS A 323 17.09 8.96 -3.29
N ASN A 324 16.66 9.71 -2.26
CA ASN A 324 16.95 9.38 -0.86
C ASN A 324 16.34 8.02 -0.49
N PHE A 325 15.07 7.82 -0.87
CA PHE A 325 14.37 6.57 -0.59
C PHE A 325 15.05 5.38 -1.26
N GLN A 326 15.55 5.54 -2.49
CA GLN A 326 16.29 4.48 -3.16
C GLN A 326 17.64 4.18 -2.49
N GLU A 327 18.42 5.20 -2.14
CA GLU A 327 19.72 5.02 -1.45
C GLU A 327 19.54 4.32 -0.09
N GLN A 328 18.47 4.66 0.63
CA GLN A 328 18.08 4.00 1.87
C GLN A 328 17.71 2.52 1.64
N TRP A 329 16.96 2.20 0.59
CA TRP A 329 16.62 0.83 0.22
C TRP A 329 17.83 0.02 -0.21
N ASP A 330 18.72 0.60 -1.02
CA ASP A 330 19.94 -0.07 -1.48
C ASP A 330 20.77 -0.50 -0.27
N ARG A 331 20.90 0.38 0.73
CA ARG A 331 21.56 0.04 2.00
C ARG A 331 20.84 -1.06 2.78
N ALA A 332 19.51 -1.04 2.86
CA ALA A 332 18.75 -2.08 3.53
C ALA A 332 18.91 -3.46 2.85
N LEU A 333 19.02 -3.49 1.52
CA LEU A 333 19.31 -4.70 0.75
C LEU A 333 20.72 -5.23 1.01
N GLU A 334 21.71 -4.36 1.20
CA GLU A 334 23.07 -4.74 1.62
C GLU A 334 23.10 -5.33 3.03
N ILE A 335 22.40 -4.71 3.99
CA ILE A 335 22.29 -5.20 5.38
C ILE A 335 21.57 -6.54 5.41
N ASN A 336 20.60 -6.73 4.52
CA ASN A 336 19.80 -7.95 4.36
C ASN A 336 19.13 -8.42 5.68
N PRO A 337 18.42 -7.54 6.42
CA PRO A 337 17.82 -7.88 7.72
C PRO A 337 16.64 -8.86 7.58
N GLU A 338 16.16 -9.44 8.68
CA GLU A 338 14.89 -10.19 8.69
C GLU A 338 13.71 -9.26 8.36
N LEU A 339 13.73 -8.01 8.83
CA LEU A 339 12.66 -7.03 8.70
C LEU A 339 13.19 -5.67 8.21
N VAL A 340 12.49 -5.05 7.26
CA VAL A 340 12.67 -3.62 6.92
C VAL A 340 11.52 -2.83 7.50
N PHE A 341 11.81 -1.75 8.23
CA PHE A 341 10.80 -0.81 8.72
C PHE A 341 10.84 0.49 7.92
N ILE A 342 9.75 0.82 7.24
CA ILE A 342 9.63 1.95 6.31
C ILE A 342 8.91 3.11 7.00
N THR A 343 9.45 4.32 6.83
CA THR A 343 8.84 5.57 7.30
C THR A 343 8.59 6.51 6.10
N GLY A 344 7.34 6.74 5.69
CA GLY A 344 6.08 6.16 6.20
C GLY A 344 4.90 6.24 5.21
N TRP A 345 3.72 5.76 5.60
CA TRP A 345 2.54 5.71 4.71
C TRP A 345 1.81 7.06 4.58
N ASN A 346 1.23 7.57 5.68
CA ASN A 346 0.16 8.58 5.67
C ASN A 346 0.25 9.67 6.77
N GLU A 347 1.45 10.14 7.11
CA GLU A 347 1.69 11.30 7.98
C GLU A 347 1.36 12.63 7.28
N TRP A 348 0.11 12.80 6.85
CA TRP A 348 -0.23 13.96 6.04
C TRP A 348 -0.13 15.30 6.76
N ILE A 349 -0.19 15.28 8.09
CA ILE A 349 -0.23 16.49 8.92
C ILE A 349 1.00 16.62 9.81
N ALA A 350 1.44 17.86 10.09
CA ALA A 350 2.51 18.15 11.04
C ALA A 350 2.23 19.39 11.89
N GLY A 351 2.94 19.50 13.02
CA GLY A 351 2.96 20.70 13.84
C GLY A 351 3.76 21.84 13.19
N ARG A 352 3.45 23.08 13.60
CA ARG A 352 4.15 24.28 13.15
C ARG A 352 4.56 25.14 14.34
N TYR A 353 5.82 25.54 14.39
CA TYR A 353 6.42 26.23 15.54
C TYR A 353 7.13 27.52 15.13
N ASP A 354 7.17 28.51 16.03
CA ASP A 354 7.90 29.76 15.80
C ASP A 354 9.41 29.46 15.64
N VAL A 355 9.96 28.67 16.57
CA VAL A 355 11.31 28.14 16.49
C VAL A 355 11.34 26.68 16.95
N TRP A 356 11.95 25.80 16.16
CA TRP A 356 12.25 24.42 16.55
C TRP A 356 13.59 23.98 15.95
N GLN A 357 14.47 23.40 16.77
CA GLN A 357 15.82 22.95 16.37
C GLN A 357 16.54 23.96 15.45
N GLN A 358 16.57 25.22 15.90
CA GLN A 358 17.22 26.36 15.22
C GLN A 358 16.54 26.84 13.92
N GLN A 359 15.47 26.18 13.48
CA GLN A 359 14.68 26.62 12.33
C GLN A 359 13.57 27.58 12.79
N THR A 360 13.46 28.74 12.14
CA THR A 360 12.32 29.66 12.30
C THR A 360 11.17 29.23 11.39
N ASN A 361 9.93 29.45 11.82
CA ASN A 361 8.74 28.97 11.13
C ASN A 361 8.85 27.46 10.82
N ALA A 362 9.14 26.67 11.84
CA ALA A 362 9.55 25.29 11.68
C ALA A 362 8.37 24.33 11.49
N PHE A 363 8.54 23.42 10.55
CA PHE A 363 7.72 22.23 10.34
C PHE A 363 8.59 20.99 10.59
N PRO A 364 8.61 20.45 11.82
CA PRO A 364 9.57 19.42 12.21
C PRO A 364 9.48 18.13 11.41
N ASP A 365 8.25 17.69 11.15
CA ASP A 365 7.95 16.34 10.70
C ASP A 365 7.66 16.24 9.23
N GLU A 366 6.84 17.15 8.67
CA GLU A 366 6.35 17.13 7.29
C GLU A 366 6.10 18.57 6.83
N PHE A 367 6.43 18.92 5.58
CA PHE A 367 6.38 20.30 5.10
C PHE A 367 5.83 20.48 3.69
N ASP A 368 6.43 19.82 2.71
CA ASP A 368 6.04 19.88 1.29
C ASP A 368 6.42 18.57 0.59
N GLN A 369 6.30 18.53 -0.74
CA GLN A 369 6.64 17.33 -1.51
C GLN A 369 8.12 16.91 -1.33
N GLU A 370 9.06 17.84 -1.13
CA GLU A 370 10.48 17.52 -0.95
C GLU A 370 10.81 17.12 0.49
N GLY A 371 10.27 17.85 1.46
CA GLY A 371 10.41 17.61 2.89
C GLY A 371 9.21 16.89 3.46
N SER A 372 8.98 15.64 3.04
CA SER A 372 7.95 14.76 3.60
C SER A 372 8.33 13.27 3.53
N ARG A 373 7.79 12.46 4.43
CA ARG A 373 8.07 11.01 4.51
C ARG A 373 6.98 10.13 3.90
N ASP A 374 5.88 10.74 3.47
CA ASP A 374 4.68 10.03 3.01
C ASP A 374 4.83 9.30 1.67
N ILE A 375 4.32 8.08 1.62
CA ILE A 375 4.29 7.21 0.44
C ILE A 375 2.89 7.16 -0.18
N GLU A 376 1.84 7.42 0.60
CA GLU A 376 0.46 7.43 0.11
C GLU A 376 0.32 8.36 -1.11
N PRO A 377 -0.47 7.97 -2.14
CA PRO A 377 -0.59 8.78 -3.32
C PRO A 377 -1.06 10.22 -3.05
N MET A 378 -0.45 11.16 -3.76
CA MET A 378 -0.70 12.61 -3.62
C MET A 378 -1.50 13.14 -4.81
N LYS A 379 -2.47 14.02 -4.55
CA LYS A 379 -3.17 14.77 -5.60
C LYS A 379 -2.31 15.92 -6.12
N GLY A 380 -2.17 16.04 -7.44
CA GLY A 380 -1.48 17.16 -8.11
C GLY A 380 0.05 17.20 -7.93
N GLY A 381 0.64 16.28 -7.18
CA GLY A 381 2.10 16.14 -7.01
C GLY A 381 2.62 14.82 -7.57
N HIS A 382 3.27 14.02 -6.73
CA HIS A 382 3.94 12.79 -7.16
C HIS A 382 3.01 11.63 -7.53
N GLY A 383 1.69 11.79 -7.45
CA GLY A 383 0.73 10.72 -7.76
C GLY A 383 1.03 9.46 -6.95
N ASP A 384 1.20 8.32 -7.60
CA ASP A 384 1.52 7.02 -7.01
C ASP A 384 3.00 6.59 -7.18
N ASN A 385 3.90 7.53 -7.51
CA ASN A 385 5.32 7.21 -7.77
C ASN A 385 6.01 6.52 -6.57
N TYR A 386 5.82 7.01 -5.35
CA TYR A 386 6.46 6.41 -4.17
C TYR A 386 5.81 5.08 -3.77
N TYR A 387 4.51 4.90 -4.03
CA TYR A 387 3.86 3.61 -3.88
C TYR A 387 4.54 2.56 -4.76
N TYR A 388 4.70 2.82 -6.06
CA TYR A 388 5.37 1.86 -6.95
C TYR A 388 6.87 1.71 -6.67
N GLN A 389 7.55 2.76 -6.19
CA GLN A 389 8.93 2.64 -5.70
C GLN A 389 9.04 1.71 -4.48
N MET A 390 8.10 1.83 -3.54
CA MET A 390 8.01 0.93 -2.38
C MET A 390 7.74 -0.52 -2.85
N VAL A 391 6.75 -0.75 -3.73
CA VAL A 391 6.47 -2.08 -4.28
C VAL A 391 7.71 -2.68 -4.95
N ALA A 392 8.44 -1.89 -5.75
CA ALA A 392 9.63 -2.35 -6.44
C ALA A 392 10.72 -2.84 -5.47
N ASN A 393 10.98 -2.09 -4.40
CA ASN A 393 12.01 -2.47 -3.44
C ASN A 393 11.57 -3.60 -2.50
N ILE A 394 10.29 -3.68 -2.12
CA ILE A 394 9.75 -4.83 -1.40
C ILE A 394 9.92 -6.12 -2.22
N ARG A 395 9.67 -6.07 -3.53
CA ARG A 395 9.92 -7.21 -4.44
C ARG A 395 11.40 -7.62 -4.45
N ARG A 396 12.34 -6.68 -4.53
CA ARG A 396 13.79 -7.00 -4.46
C ARG A 396 14.17 -7.60 -3.10
N PHE A 397 13.57 -7.11 -2.02
CA PHE A 397 13.83 -7.59 -0.67
C PHE A 397 13.27 -8.99 -0.42
N LYS A 398 12.01 -9.24 -0.79
CA LYS A 398 11.30 -10.50 -0.52
C LYS A 398 11.41 -11.53 -1.65
N GLY A 399 11.78 -11.14 -2.87
CA GLY A 399 11.69 -11.97 -4.07
C GLY A 399 10.26 -12.16 -4.55
N LEU A 400 10.08 -12.90 -5.65
CA LEU A 400 8.78 -13.21 -6.26
C LEU A 400 8.58 -14.72 -6.44
N PRO A 401 7.35 -15.24 -6.30
CA PRO A 401 7.03 -16.62 -6.65
C PRO A 401 7.10 -16.83 -8.18
N PRO A 402 7.23 -18.09 -8.64
CA PRO A 402 7.08 -18.39 -10.06
C PRO A 402 5.66 -18.08 -10.53
N ARG A 403 5.54 -17.61 -11.78
CA ARG A 403 4.25 -17.38 -12.42
C ARG A 403 3.57 -18.71 -12.72
N GLN A 404 2.24 -18.71 -12.69
CA GLN A 404 1.48 -19.83 -13.24
C GLN A 404 1.73 -19.94 -14.75
N PRO A 405 1.98 -21.17 -15.27
CA PRO A 405 2.12 -21.38 -16.70
C PRO A 405 0.86 -20.99 -17.47
N VAL A 406 1.05 -20.43 -18.66
CA VAL A 406 -0.04 -20.18 -19.61
C VAL A 406 -0.50 -21.51 -20.19
N SER A 407 -1.82 -21.70 -20.30
CA SER A 407 -2.40 -22.90 -20.89
C SER A 407 -2.04 -23.03 -22.38
N ALA A 408 -2.17 -24.25 -22.92
CA ALA A 408 -2.05 -24.47 -24.36
C ALA A 408 -3.07 -23.61 -25.15
N PRO A 409 -2.84 -23.37 -26.46
CA PRO A 409 -3.80 -22.66 -27.30
C PRO A 409 -5.19 -23.30 -27.27
N VAL A 410 -6.23 -22.47 -27.10
CA VAL A 410 -7.64 -22.87 -27.06
C VAL A 410 -8.44 -21.84 -27.88
N THR A 411 -9.21 -22.33 -28.85
CA THR A 411 -10.21 -21.52 -29.56
C THR A 411 -11.47 -21.47 -28.71
N VAL A 412 -11.80 -20.27 -28.20
CA VAL A 412 -13.01 -20.03 -27.43
C VAL A 412 -14.17 -19.67 -28.36
N LYS A 413 -15.35 -20.25 -28.11
CA LYS A 413 -16.60 -19.83 -28.75
C LYS A 413 -17.23 -18.71 -27.94
N ILE A 414 -17.64 -17.65 -28.64
CA ILE A 414 -18.30 -16.50 -28.01
C ILE A 414 -19.81 -16.75 -28.03
N ASP A 415 -20.27 -17.59 -27.10
CA ASP A 415 -21.67 -18.06 -27.03
C ASP A 415 -22.31 -17.87 -25.65
N GLY A 416 -21.56 -17.33 -24.67
CA GLY A 416 -22.05 -17.07 -23.31
C GLY A 416 -22.19 -18.32 -22.43
N GLN A 417 -21.63 -19.47 -22.83
CA GLN A 417 -21.62 -20.70 -22.04
C GLN A 417 -20.35 -20.86 -21.19
N PHE A 418 -19.26 -20.19 -21.56
CA PHE A 418 -18.01 -20.07 -20.80
C PHE A 418 -17.26 -21.36 -20.45
N LYS A 419 -17.62 -22.51 -21.04
CA LYS A 419 -17.06 -23.82 -20.68
C LYS A 419 -15.54 -23.90 -20.92
N GLU A 420 -15.07 -23.30 -22.01
CA GLU A 420 -13.66 -23.29 -22.40
C GLU A 420 -12.77 -22.59 -21.37
N TRP A 421 -13.32 -21.67 -20.56
CA TRP A 421 -12.56 -20.92 -19.56
C TRP A 421 -12.21 -21.71 -18.31
N GLU A 422 -12.81 -22.89 -18.09
CA GLU A 422 -12.55 -23.73 -16.91
C GLU A 422 -11.08 -24.18 -16.85
N ASP A 423 -10.49 -24.51 -18.00
CA ASP A 423 -9.13 -25.03 -18.13
C ASP A 423 -8.07 -23.98 -18.52
N ILE A 424 -8.45 -22.71 -18.65
CA ILE A 424 -7.54 -21.63 -19.05
C ILE A 424 -6.77 -21.08 -17.85
N SER A 425 -5.44 -21.06 -17.98
CA SER A 425 -4.49 -20.52 -16.99
C SER A 425 -3.55 -19.49 -17.63
N PRO A 426 -3.03 -18.52 -16.84
CA PRO A 426 -3.38 -18.25 -15.45
C PRO A 426 -4.75 -17.56 -15.31
N ALA A 427 -5.35 -17.70 -14.13
CA ALA A 427 -6.42 -16.79 -13.70
C ALA A 427 -5.78 -15.56 -13.03
N PHE A 428 -6.02 -14.39 -13.61
CA PHE A 428 -5.58 -13.10 -13.10
C PHE A 428 -6.64 -12.57 -12.14
N ASN A 429 -6.40 -12.72 -10.84
CA ASN A 429 -7.41 -12.43 -9.82
C ASN A 429 -7.22 -11.04 -9.21
N ALA A 430 -8.34 -10.41 -8.85
CA ALA A 430 -8.40 -9.14 -8.12
C ALA A 430 -9.22 -9.30 -6.83
N HIS A 431 -9.08 -8.34 -5.92
CA HIS A 431 -9.76 -8.37 -4.63
C HIS A 431 -11.28 -8.22 -4.81
N LYS A 432 -12.06 -9.07 -4.13
CA LYS A 432 -13.51 -8.86 -3.97
C LYS A 432 -13.76 -7.72 -2.99
N GLY A 433 -14.80 -6.91 -3.20
CA GLY A 433 -15.21 -5.82 -2.31
C GLY A 433 -14.56 -4.47 -2.64
N SER A 434 -14.04 -4.30 -3.86
CA SER A 434 -13.33 -3.10 -4.31
C SER A 434 -14.27 -1.92 -4.64
N THR A 435 -15.57 -2.20 -4.72
CA THR A 435 -16.64 -1.29 -5.18
C THR A 435 -17.48 -0.66 -4.06
N VAL A 436 -16.99 -0.67 -2.82
CA VAL A 436 -17.68 -0.02 -1.68
C VAL A 436 -17.94 1.46 -1.99
N HIS A 437 -19.15 1.94 -1.67
CA HIS A 437 -19.50 3.36 -1.83
C HIS A 437 -18.96 4.18 -0.66
N ARG A 438 -18.50 5.40 -0.95
CA ARG A 438 -18.02 6.35 0.06
C ARG A 438 -19.15 7.28 0.45
N ASN A 439 -19.38 7.40 1.76
CA ASN A 439 -20.16 8.49 2.37
C ASN A 439 -19.59 8.73 3.76
N SER A 440 -18.54 9.54 3.84
CA SER A 440 -17.77 9.75 5.06
C SER A 440 -17.54 11.24 5.31
N PRO A 441 -17.59 11.70 6.57
CA PRO A 441 -17.04 13.01 6.90
C PRO A 441 -15.54 13.07 6.55
N GLY A 442 -15.12 14.25 6.11
CA GLY A 442 -13.72 14.62 5.98
C GLY A 442 -13.33 15.63 7.05
N TRP A 443 -12.21 16.32 6.83
CA TRP A 443 -11.79 17.42 7.70
C TRP A 443 -12.76 18.60 7.70
N GLY A 444 -12.98 19.22 8.86
CA GLY A 444 -13.85 20.38 9.00
C GLY A 444 -15.30 20.08 8.56
N SER A 445 -15.82 20.85 7.60
CA SER A 445 -17.18 20.68 7.07
C SER A 445 -17.26 19.79 5.82
N MET A 446 -16.16 19.15 5.42
CA MET A 446 -16.13 18.32 4.22
C MET A 446 -16.91 17.02 4.41
N VAL A 447 -17.58 16.57 3.35
CA VAL A 447 -18.21 15.26 3.28
C VAL A 447 -17.86 14.66 1.92
N TYR A 448 -17.20 13.51 1.93
CA TYR A 448 -16.83 12.79 0.71
C TYR A 448 -17.93 11.82 0.33
N ARG A 449 -18.38 11.89 -0.93
CA ARG A 449 -19.38 11.00 -1.50
C ARG A 449 -18.86 10.42 -2.81
N ASN A 450 -18.90 9.10 -2.93
CA ASN A 450 -18.57 8.41 -4.17
C ASN A 450 -19.43 7.14 -4.27
N SER A 451 -20.36 7.12 -5.22
CA SER A 451 -21.26 5.99 -5.50
C SER A 451 -20.94 5.34 -6.85
N THR A 452 -19.72 5.52 -7.35
CA THR A 452 -19.31 5.04 -8.68
C THR A 452 -18.93 3.56 -8.67
N GLY A 453 -18.61 2.98 -7.50
CA GLY A 453 -18.30 1.57 -7.36
C GLY A 453 -19.41 0.68 -7.93
N ARG A 454 -19.06 -0.11 -8.95
CA ARG A 454 -19.93 -1.01 -9.71
C ARG A 454 -19.06 -2.08 -10.38
N ASN A 455 -19.65 -3.25 -10.69
CA ASN A 455 -18.98 -4.37 -11.36
C ASN A 455 -17.64 -4.72 -10.69
N ASP A 456 -17.69 -5.26 -9.47
CA ASP A 456 -16.51 -5.69 -8.68
C ASP A 456 -15.77 -6.83 -9.42
N ILE A 457 -14.71 -6.52 -10.15
CA ILE A 457 -13.97 -7.45 -11.00
C ILE A 457 -13.10 -8.34 -10.10
N VAL A 458 -13.33 -9.65 -10.15
CA VAL A 458 -12.63 -10.63 -9.29
C VAL A 458 -11.69 -11.53 -10.07
N SER A 459 -11.90 -11.72 -11.37
CA SER A 459 -11.04 -12.57 -12.19
C SER A 459 -11.00 -12.13 -13.65
N ALA A 460 -9.85 -12.29 -14.28
CA ALA A 460 -9.65 -12.18 -15.72
C ALA A 460 -8.85 -13.37 -16.23
N LYS A 461 -9.10 -13.77 -17.47
CA LYS A 461 -8.34 -14.83 -18.16
C LYS A 461 -8.08 -14.42 -19.60
N VAL A 462 -7.03 -15.00 -20.18
CA VAL A 462 -6.67 -14.79 -21.58
C VAL A 462 -6.38 -16.13 -22.24
N ALA A 463 -7.01 -16.36 -23.39
CA ALA A 463 -6.72 -17.49 -24.25
C ALA A 463 -6.21 -17.01 -25.61
N ARG A 464 -5.67 -17.94 -26.40
CA ARG A 464 -5.19 -17.66 -27.74
C ARG A 464 -5.42 -18.85 -28.65
N ASP A 465 -5.61 -18.58 -29.93
CA ASP A 465 -5.41 -19.56 -30.99
C ASP A 465 -4.43 -19.03 -32.04
N ARG A 466 -4.48 -19.57 -33.26
CA ARG A 466 -3.61 -19.13 -34.36
C ARG A 466 -3.83 -17.65 -34.69
N ASP A 467 -5.09 -17.22 -34.75
CA ASP A 467 -5.51 -15.97 -35.39
C ASP A 467 -6.07 -14.94 -34.38
N ASN A 468 -6.46 -15.38 -33.16
CA ASN A 468 -7.18 -14.57 -32.19
C ASN A 468 -6.58 -14.63 -30.78
N ILE A 469 -6.85 -13.57 -30.02
CA ILE A 469 -6.75 -13.50 -28.56
C ILE A 469 -8.16 -13.42 -28.00
N TYR A 470 -8.41 -14.12 -26.91
CA TYR A 470 -9.69 -14.13 -26.21
C TYR A 470 -9.50 -13.55 -24.82
N PHE A 471 -10.44 -12.71 -24.38
CA PHE A 471 -10.43 -12.14 -23.04
C PHE A 471 -11.66 -12.56 -22.28
N TYR A 472 -11.49 -12.78 -20.98
CA TYR A 472 -12.55 -13.07 -20.02
C TYR A 472 -12.46 -12.09 -18.85
N ALA A 473 -13.61 -11.67 -18.36
CA ALA A 473 -13.76 -11.00 -17.08
C ALA A 473 -14.91 -11.61 -16.29
N GLU A 474 -14.72 -11.72 -14.98
CA GLU A 474 -15.72 -12.13 -14.02
C GLU A 474 -15.83 -11.11 -12.90
N THR A 475 -17.07 -10.83 -12.51
CA THR A 475 -17.41 -9.92 -11.42
C THR A 475 -18.00 -10.70 -10.23
N ALA A 476 -17.93 -10.13 -9.03
CA ALA A 476 -18.42 -10.79 -7.82
C ALA A 476 -19.95 -10.99 -7.81
N GLU A 477 -20.66 -10.10 -8.50
CA GLU A 477 -22.11 -10.06 -8.64
C GLU A 477 -22.48 -9.92 -10.13
N PRO A 478 -23.74 -10.14 -10.56
CA PRO A 478 -24.12 -9.98 -11.96
C PRO A 478 -23.74 -8.62 -12.55
N LEU A 479 -23.29 -8.62 -13.81
CA LEU A 479 -22.87 -7.42 -14.51
C LEU A 479 -24.02 -6.42 -14.66
N SER A 480 -23.70 -5.15 -14.47
CA SER A 480 -24.61 -4.04 -14.76
C SER A 480 -24.97 -3.96 -16.26
N PRO A 481 -26.02 -3.21 -16.65
CA PRO A 481 -26.39 -3.08 -18.05
C PRO A 481 -25.27 -2.51 -18.92
N ARG A 482 -25.00 -3.16 -20.06
CA ARG A 482 -23.99 -2.73 -21.04
C ARG A 482 -24.20 -1.32 -21.63
N THR A 483 -25.38 -0.76 -21.46
CA THR A 483 -25.74 0.60 -21.89
C THR A 483 -25.27 1.67 -20.92
N ASP A 484 -24.88 1.32 -19.71
CA ASP A 484 -24.46 2.29 -18.71
C ASP A 484 -23.08 2.88 -19.07
N PRO A 485 -22.83 4.18 -18.88
CA PRO A 485 -21.52 4.77 -19.19
C PRO A 485 -20.35 4.05 -18.52
N GLY A 486 -19.21 4.00 -19.21
CA GLY A 486 -17.97 3.44 -18.68
C GLY A 486 -17.99 1.93 -18.41
N TRP A 487 -18.91 1.19 -19.04
CA TRP A 487 -19.12 -0.24 -18.76
C TRP A 487 -17.97 -1.12 -19.27
N MET A 488 -17.34 -1.87 -18.34
CA MET A 488 -16.36 -2.93 -18.62
C MET A 488 -15.38 -2.60 -19.75
N ARG A 489 -14.54 -1.58 -19.54
CA ARG A 489 -13.48 -1.15 -20.45
C ARG A 489 -12.26 -2.06 -20.30
N LEU A 490 -11.75 -2.57 -21.41
CA LEU A 490 -10.48 -3.33 -21.45
C LEU A 490 -9.40 -2.45 -22.09
N PHE A 491 -8.35 -2.16 -21.33
CA PHE A 491 -7.17 -1.43 -21.79
C PHE A 491 -6.05 -2.43 -22.09
N ILE A 492 -5.37 -2.27 -23.23
CA ILE A 492 -4.29 -3.17 -23.66
C ILE A 492 -3.09 -2.32 -24.10
N ASN A 493 -1.95 -2.56 -23.45
CA ASN A 493 -0.63 -2.09 -23.86
C ASN A 493 0.01 -3.24 -24.65
N THR A 494 0.06 -3.08 -25.97
CA THR A 494 0.39 -4.16 -26.92
C THR A 494 1.90 -4.38 -27.08
N ASP A 495 2.72 -3.36 -26.81
CA ASP A 495 4.18 -3.39 -26.98
C ASP A 495 4.96 -3.33 -25.65
N ARG A 496 4.24 -3.11 -24.54
CA ARG A 496 4.75 -2.95 -23.17
C ARG A 496 5.66 -1.73 -23.01
N ASP A 497 5.47 -0.71 -23.84
CA ASP A 497 6.10 0.59 -23.75
C ASP A 497 5.14 1.59 -23.09
N LYS A 498 5.64 2.46 -22.20
CA LYS A 498 4.84 3.54 -21.59
C LYS A 498 4.77 4.76 -22.51
N ASN A 499 5.70 4.87 -23.47
CA ASN A 499 5.84 6.04 -24.34
C ASN A 499 4.91 6.01 -25.56
N THR A 500 4.25 4.89 -25.81
CA THR A 500 3.23 4.70 -26.85
C THR A 500 1.82 4.81 -26.25
N GLY A 501 0.85 5.20 -27.07
CA GLY A 501 -0.55 5.27 -26.67
C GLY A 501 -0.86 6.25 -25.53
N TRP A 502 -1.90 5.98 -24.75
CA TRP A 502 -2.23 6.72 -23.52
C TRP A 502 -1.73 5.95 -22.30
N GLU A 503 -0.73 6.49 -21.60
CA GLU A 503 -0.11 5.83 -20.43
C GLU A 503 0.41 4.41 -20.74
N GLY A 504 0.80 4.17 -21.99
CA GLY A 504 1.19 2.87 -22.53
C GLY A 504 0.05 2.09 -23.20
N TYR A 505 -1.21 2.46 -23.05
CA TYR A 505 -2.31 1.72 -23.66
C TYR A 505 -2.54 2.15 -25.11
N ASP A 506 -2.33 1.22 -26.04
CA ASP A 506 -2.52 1.42 -27.48
C ASP A 506 -3.95 1.13 -27.92
N VAL A 507 -4.64 0.24 -27.19
CA VAL A 507 -5.97 -0.27 -27.52
C VAL A 507 -6.89 -0.16 -26.32
N ILE A 508 -8.12 0.29 -26.57
CA ILE A 508 -9.22 0.23 -25.61
C ILE A 508 -10.43 -0.45 -26.25
N ILE A 509 -11.11 -1.28 -25.49
CA ILE A 509 -12.37 -1.92 -25.88
C ILE A 509 -13.46 -1.42 -24.94
N ASN A 510 -14.66 -1.15 -25.49
CA ASN A 510 -15.85 -0.67 -24.78
C ASN A 510 -15.74 0.74 -24.14
N ARG A 511 -14.81 1.60 -24.58
CA ARG A 511 -14.85 3.02 -24.19
C ARG A 511 -16.13 3.68 -24.70
N ILE A 512 -16.47 3.40 -25.96
CA ILE A 512 -17.83 3.49 -26.49
C ILE A 512 -18.59 2.22 -26.10
N ASN A 513 -19.72 2.37 -25.43
CA ASN A 513 -20.55 1.26 -24.99
C ASN A 513 -20.90 0.29 -26.14
N PRO A 514 -20.84 -1.04 -25.90
CA PRO A 514 -21.05 -2.03 -26.94
C PRO A 514 -22.52 -2.12 -27.37
N GLY A 515 -22.73 -2.39 -28.66
CA GLY A 515 -24.01 -2.70 -29.30
C GLY A 515 -24.25 -4.21 -29.38
N GLU A 516 -24.63 -4.71 -30.55
CA GLU A 516 -24.55 -6.16 -30.85
C GLU A 516 -23.11 -6.66 -30.88
N LYS A 517 -22.15 -5.76 -31.15
CA LYS A 517 -20.71 -6.01 -31.11
C LYS A 517 -20.00 -5.05 -30.15
N ALA A 518 -18.86 -5.49 -29.65
CA ALA A 518 -17.97 -4.65 -28.87
C ALA A 518 -17.10 -3.80 -29.79
N ILE A 519 -16.76 -2.59 -29.34
CA ILE A 519 -16.05 -1.60 -30.16
C ILE A 519 -14.60 -1.56 -29.72
N VAL A 520 -13.69 -1.71 -30.69
CA VAL A 520 -12.25 -1.58 -30.50
C VAL A 520 -11.83 -0.19 -30.97
N GLU A 521 -11.08 0.52 -30.15
CA GLU A 521 -10.47 1.80 -30.47
C GLU A 521 -8.95 1.75 -30.27
N LYS A 522 -8.23 2.58 -31.02
CA LYS A 522 -6.77 2.74 -30.94
C LYS A 522 -6.37 4.18 -30.71
N THR A 523 -5.22 4.39 -30.10
CA THR A 523 -4.58 5.71 -29.99
C THR A 523 -3.08 5.58 -30.21
N ASP A 524 -2.48 6.61 -30.81
CA ASP A 524 -1.02 6.70 -30.95
C ASP A 524 -0.40 7.50 -29.78
N ALA A 525 -1.18 8.37 -29.13
CA ALA A 525 -0.76 9.18 -27.99
C ALA A 525 -1.96 9.83 -27.30
N ALA A 526 -1.85 10.06 -25.98
CA ALA A 526 -2.85 10.78 -25.17
C ALA A 526 -4.27 10.19 -25.26
N TRP A 527 -5.24 10.81 -24.57
CA TRP A 527 -6.64 10.37 -24.57
C TRP A 527 -7.37 10.73 -25.88
N ASN A 528 -6.90 10.18 -27.01
CA ASN A 528 -7.44 10.46 -28.34
C ASN A 528 -7.71 9.15 -29.10
N TRP A 529 -8.82 8.51 -28.75
CA TRP A 529 -9.19 7.19 -29.24
C TRP A 529 -9.96 7.26 -30.56
N GLN A 530 -9.58 6.39 -31.51
CA GLN A 530 -10.19 6.27 -32.84
C GLN A 530 -10.75 4.86 -33.05
N LYS A 531 -11.97 4.74 -33.56
CA LYS A 531 -12.60 3.43 -33.86
C LYS A 531 -11.77 2.64 -34.86
N ALA A 532 -11.32 1.47 -34.45
CA ALA A 532 -10.50 0.56 -35.25
C ALA A 532 -11.27 -0.66 -35.77
N GLY A 533 -12.38 -1.03 -35.12
CA GLY A 533 -13.20 -2.15 -35.57
C GLY A 533 -14.27 -2.56 -34.57
N GLU A 534 -14.94 -3.66 -34.89
CA GLU A 534 -15.95 -4.30 -34.05
C GLU A 534 -15.63 -5.78 -33.90
N ILE A 535 -15.89 -6.32 -32.70
CA ILE A 535 -15.57 -7.70 -32.34
C ILE A 535 -16.77 -8.38 -31.66
N ASP A 536 -16.76 -9.72 -31.71
CA ASP A 536 -17.79 -10.52 -31.06
C ASP A 536 -17.53 -10.57 -29.55
N TYR A 537 -18.61 -10.46 -28.78
CA TYR A 537 -18.61 -10.63 -27.33
C TYR A 537 -19.88 -11.33 -26.86
N SER A 538 -19.83 -11.92 -25.67
CA SER A 538 -21.01 -12.47 -25.00
C SER A 538 -20.96 -12.20 -23.51
N VAL A 539 -22.14 -12.10 -22.90
CA VAL A 539 -22.33 -11.82 -21.48
C VAL A 539 -23.36 -12.78 -20.93
N SER A 540 -23.07 -13.41 -19.79
CA SER A 540 -24.05 -14.18 -19.02
C SER A 540 -23.80 -14.01 -17.53
N GLY A 541 -24.80 -13.49 -16.82
CA GLY A 541 -24.70 -13.21 -15.38
C GLY A 541 -23.55 -12.25 -15.06
N ASN A 542 -22.53 -12.75 -14.38
CA ASN A 542 -21.36 -12.01 -13.91
C ASN A 542 -20.13 -12.14 -14.83
N LYS A 543 -20.26 -12.79 -16.00
CA LYS A 543 -19.15 -13.14 -16.90
C LYS A 543 -19.26 -12.44 -18.26
N LEU A 544 -18.12 -12.01 -18.78
CA LEU A 544 -17.94 -11.39 -20.09
C LEU A 544 -16.81 -12.10 -20.85
N GLU A 545 -17.02 -12.39 -22.13
CA GLU A 545 -15.98 -12.91 -23.04
C GLU A 545 -15.90 -12.11 -24.33
N LEU A 546 -14.67 -11.94 -24.85
CA LEU A 546 -14.34 -11.19 -26.07
C LEU A 546 -13.48 -12.03 -27.01
N LYS A 547 -13.66 -11.88 -28.32
CA LYS A 547 -12.75 -12.42 -29.36
C LYS A 547 -12.11 -11.30 -30.16
N VAL A 548 -10.79 -11.14 -30.03
CA VAL A 548 -10.02 -10.08 -30.70
C VAL A 548 -9.06 -10.69 -31.73
N PRO A 549 -9.15 -10.34 -33.03
CA PRO A 549 -8.15 -10.74 -34.01
C PRO A 549 -6.77 -10.23 -33.63
N LYS A 550 -5.73 -11.06 -33.72
CA LYS A 550 -4.34 -10.66 -33.44
C LYS A 550 -3.88 -9.47 -34.29
N THR A 551 -4.37 -9.39 -35.52
CA THR A 551 -4.10 -8.28 -36.45
C THR A 551 -4.63 -6.94 -35.91
N MET A 552 -5.76 -6.93 -35.19
CA MET A 552 -6.26 -5.73 -34.53
C MET A 552 -5.35 -5.30 -33.37
N LEU A 553 -4.62 -6.22 -32.75
CA LEU A 553 -3.66 -5.93 -31.68
C LEU A 553 -2.22 -5.71 -32.20
N GLY A 554 -1.99 -5.80 -33.52
CA GLY A 554 -0.62 -5.70 -34.07
C GLY A 554 0.27 -6.91 -33.74
N ILE A 555 -0.31 -8.03 -33.29
CA ILE A 555 0.45 -9.22 -32.86
C ILE A 555 0.68 -10.12 -34.08
N SER A 556 1.96 -10.32 -34.44
CA SER A 556 2.38 -11.18 -35.56
C SER A 556 2.99 -12.52 -35.14
N GLY A 557 3.26 -12.72 -33.85
CA GLY A 557 3.89 -13.93 -33.30
C GLY A 557 3.24 -14.42 -31.99
N GLU A 558 4.06 -14.93 -31.07
CA GLU A 558 3.62 -15.22 -29.71
C GLU A 558 3.30 -13.90 -28.98
N PRO A 559 2.13 -13.79 -28.32
CA PRO A 559 1.72 -12.56 -27.65
C PRO A 559 2.57 -12.26 -26.41
N ASP A 560 2.98 -11.01 -26.23
CA ASP A 560 3.58 -10.49 -24.99
C ASP A 560 3.05 -9.07 -24.76
N PHE A 561 1.93 -8.96 -24.03
CA PHE A 561 1.25 -7.69 -23.82
C PHE A 561 0.81 -7.52 -22.37
N GLU A 562 0.45 -6.29 -22.02
CA GLU A 562 -0.11 -5.91 -20.73
C GLU A 562 -1.56 -5.47 -20.88
N PHE A 563 -2.40 -5.79 -19.90
CA PHE A 563 -3.81 -5.41 -19.95
C PHE A 563 -4.41 -5.19 -18.56
N LYS A 564 -5.53 -4.46 -18.53
CA LYS A 564 -6.39 -4.35 -17.35
C LYS A 564 -7.84 -4.13 -17.73
N TRP A 565 -8.72 -4.48 -16.80
CA TRP A 565 -10.13 -4.12 -16.85
C TRP A 565 -10.39 -2.90 -15.97
N SER A 566 -11.30 -2.04 -16.39
CA SER A 566 -11.85 -0.96 -15.57
C SER A 566 -13.33 -0.80 -15.84
N ASP A 567 -14.11 -0.57 -14.80
CA ASP A 567 -15.52 -0.21 -14.88
C ASP A 567 -15.73 1.18 -14.26
N ASN A 568 -16.56 1.98 -14.91
CA ASN A 568 -17.09 3.25 -14.39
C ASN A 568 -16.04 4.31 -13.98
N MET A 569 -14.92 4.36 -14.69
CA MET A 569 -14.00 5.51 -14.70
C MET A 569 -14.78 6.81 -15.03
N GLN A 570 -14.60 7.86 -14.23
CA GLN A 570 -15.32 9.14 -14.32
C GLN A 570 -14.51 10.26 -15.00
N HIS A 571 -13.19 10.23 -14.90
CA HIS A 571 -12.33 11.29 -15.42
C HIS A 571 -11.47 10.78 -16.58
N ASP A 572 -12.07 10.73 -17.76
CA ASP A 572 -11.43 10.39 -19.04
C ASP A 572 -10.05 11.10 -19.18
N GLY A 573 -8.99 10.31 -19.39
CA GLY A 573 -7.61 10.81 -19.54
C GLY A 573 -6.80 10.97 -18.26
N ASP A 574 -7.40 10.83 -17.08
CA ASP A 574 -6.69 10.83 -15.80
C ASP A 574 -6.45 9.39 -15.29
N VAL A 575 -5.19 8.97 -15.30
CA VAL A 575 -4.78 7.63 -14.83
C VAL A 575 -4.97 7.43 -13.34
N MET A 576 -5.00 8.51 -12.55
CA MET A 576 -5.24 8.43 -11.11
C MET A 576 -6.70 8.07 -10.80
N ASP A 577 -7.62 8.23 -11.76
CA ASP A 577 -9.02 7.86 -11.60
C ASP A 577 -9.20 6.34 -11.39
N PHE A 578 -8.25 5.52 -11.83
CA PHE A 578 -8.20 4.07 -11.51
C PHE A 578 -8.04 3.77 -10.02
N TRP A 579 -7.70 4.75 -9.19
CA TRP A 579 -7.72 4.63 -7.73
C TRP A 579 -9.01 5.15 -7.11
N LEU A 580 -9.73 6.03 -7.81
CA LEU A 580 -10.80 6.86 -7.25
C LEU A 580 -12.18 6.33 -7.59
N SER A 581 -12.39 5.85 -8.81
CA SER A 581 -13.72 5.65 -9.37
C SER A 581 -13.95 4.25 -9.89
N GLY A 582 -15.18 3.77 -9.69
CA GLY A 582 -15.62 2.47 -10.16
C GLY A 582 -14.78 1.33 -9.62
N ASP A 583 -14.30 0.48 -10.53
CA ASP A 583 -13.34 -0.58 -10.24
C ASP A 583 -12.24 -0.66 -11.31
N ALA A 584 -11.07 -1.16 -10.91
CA ALA A 584 -9.95 -1.41 -11.80
C ALA A 584 -9.19 -2.67 -11.36
N ALA A 585 -9.01 -3.61 -12.28
CA ALA A 585 -8.36 -4.89 -12.03
C ALA A 585 -7.21 -5.11 -13.05
N PRO A 586 -5.94 -4.97 -12.62
CA PRO A 586 -5.48 -4.54 -11.29
C PRO A 586 -5.75 -3.05 -11.00
N ALA A 587 -5.69 -2.64 -9.74
CA ALA A 587 -5.90 -1.26 -9.33
C ALA A 587 -4.78 -0.30 -9.81
N GLY A 588 -5.09 0.99 -9.90
CA GLY A 588 -4.10 2.04 -10.21
C GLY A 588 -3.44 1.90 -11.58
N ARG A 589 -2.11 2.03 -11.65
CA ARG A 589 -1.31 1.75 -12.86
C ARG A 589 -0.94 0.28 -13.04
N GLY A 590 -1.42 -0.61 -12.17
CA GLY A 590 -1.10 -2.04 -12.24
C GLY A 590 -1.73 -2.71 -13.45
N ASN A 591 -1.01 -3.60 -14.12
CA ASN A 591 -1.45 -4.39 -15.27
C ASN A 591 -1.18 -5.87 -15.05
N TYR A 592 -2.01 -6.72 -15.65
CA TYR A 592 -1.66 -8.12 -15.85
C TYR A 592 -0.78 -8.23 -17.09
N ARG A 593 0.19 -9.15 -17.08
CA ARG A 593 1.00 -9.49 -18.26
C ARG A 593 0.64 -10.87 -18.76
N TYR A 594 0.28 -10.97 -20.03
CA TYR A 594 0.09 -12.24 -20.72
C TYR A 594 1.27 -12.52 -21.64
N LYS A 595 1.96 -13.63 -21.39
CA LYS A 595 3.07 -14.13 -22.22
C LYS A 595 3.11 -15.67 -22.12
N PRO A 596 2.78 -16.40 -23.21
CA PRO A 596 2.84 -17.85 -23.27
C PRO A 596 4.24 -18.45 -23.09
#